data_AF-A0A4V2SZL9-F1
#
_entry.id   AF-A0A4V2SZL9-F1
#
_cell.length_a   1.000
_cell.length_b   1.000
_cell.length_c   1.000
_cell.angle_alpha   90.00
_cell.angle_beta   90.00
_cell.angle_gamma   90.00
#
_symmetry.space_group_name_H-M   'P 1'
#
loop_
_entity.id
_entity.type
_entity.pdbx_description
1 polymer ?
#
loop_
_entity_poly.entity_id
_entity_poly.type
_entity_poly.pdbx_seq_one_letter_code
_entity_poly.pdbx_strand_id
1 'polypeptide(L)'
;MAERDSIGFTGTTDFGPVEFLITSEALAEMPNPALEGIEPETAVEVFIEFESDIHRVAQSEFVKRIGDEPPILLTTSDVAL
;
A
#
# COMPACT_ATOMS: atom_id res chain seq x y z
N MET A 1 -7.03 15.71 1.91
CA MET A 1 -6.27 16.05 0.68
C MET A 1 -5.31 14.94 0.24
N ALA A 2 -5.01 13.93 1.09
CA ALA A 2 -4.11 12.81 0.76
C ALA A 2 -4.77 11.66 -0.05
N GLU A 3 -6.10 11.53 -0.06
CA GLU A 3 -6.80 10.43 -0.73
C GLU A 3 -6.71 10.45 -2.27
N ARG A 4 -6.18 11.52 -2.88
CA ARG A 4 -6.11 11.66 -4.34
C ARG A 4 -4.94 10.92 -4.99
N ASP A 5 -3.89 10.60 -4.21
CA ASP A 5 -2.67 9.97 -4.69
C ASP A 5 -2.46 8.62 -4.00
N SER A 6 -3.54 7.83 -3.88
CA SER A 6 -3.51 6.54 -3.22
C SER A 6 -4.42 5.54 -3.92
N ILE A 7 -4.02 4.27 -3.90
CA ILE A 7 -4.83 3.14 -4.39
C ILE A 7 -5.45 2.43 -3.19
N GLY A 8 -6.78 2.28 -3.22
CA GLY A 8 -7.51 1.52 -2.23
C GLY A 8 -7.61 0.05 -2.60
N PHE A 9 -7.40 -0.83 -1.62
CA PHE A 9 -7.52 -2.27 -1.80
C PHE A 9 -7.92 -2.98 -0.50
N THR A 10 -8.47 -4.18 -0.62
CA THR A 10 -8.87 -5.01 0.51
C THR A 10 -7.82 -6.09 0.77
N GLY A 11 -7.14 -6.00 1.91
CA GLY A 11 -6.23 -7.04 2.40
C GLY A 11 -6.98 -8.09 3.23
N THR A 12 -6.57 -9.36 3.16
CA THR A 12 -7.11 -10.42 4.03
C THR A 12 -6.21 -10.63 5.23
N THR A 13 -6.77 -10.51 6.44
CA THR A 13 -6.08 -10.77 7.70
C THR A 13 -6.73 -11.94 8.44
N ASP A 14 -6.10 -12.42 9.52
CA ASP A 14 -6.67 -13.47 10.38
C ASP A 14 -8.00 -13.04 11.05
N PHE A 15 -8.30 -11.74 11.07
CA PHE A 15 -9.53 -11.18 11.64
C PHE A 15 -10.59 -10.84 10.59
N GLY A 16 -10.30 -11.10 9.31
CA GLY A 16 -11.19 -10.81 8.17
C GLY A 16 -10.59 -9.79 7.18
N PRO A 17 -11.38 -9.38 6.18
CA PRO A 17 -10.98 -8.37 5.23
C PRO A 17 -10.83 -7.00 5.91
N VAL A 18 -9.79 -6.28 5.55
CA VAL A 18 -9.48 -4.93 6.05
C VAL A 18 -9.16 -4.04 4.86
N GLU A 19 -9.66 -2.81 4.89
CA GLU A 19 -9.40 -1.82 3.86
C GLU A 19 -8.05 -1.15 4.08
N PHE A 20 -7.27 -1.00 3.00
CA PHE A 20 -5.99 -0.32 2.99
C PHE A 20 -5.97 0.75 1.90
N LEU A 21 -5.13 1.75 2.11
CA LEU A 21 -4.71 2.70 1.08
C LEU A 21 -3.20 2.57 0.92
N ILE A 22 -2.68 2.51 -0.30
CA ILE A 22 -1.24 2.63 -0.56
C ILE A 22 -0.96 3.88 -1.37
N THR A 23 -0.02 4.71 -0.93
CA THR A 23 0.35 5.96 -1.62
C THR A 23 1.07 5.70 -2.95
N SER A 24 0.91 6.57 -3.93
CA SER A 24 1.65 6.52 -5.20
C SER A 24 3.18 6.56 -5.00
N GLU A 25 3.67 7.25 -3.97
CA GLU A 25 5.10 7.28 -3.61
C GLU A 25 5.60 5.89 -3.16
N ALA A 26 4.84 5.22 -2.28
CA ALA A 26 5.15 3.85 -1.87
C ALA A 26 5.15 2.90 -3.07
N LEU A 27 4.19 3.04 -3.99
CA LEU A 27 4.16 2.26 -5.22
C LEU A 27 5.38 2.55 -6.11
N ALA A 28 5.82 3.81 -6.21
CA ALA A 28 6.99 4.19 -7.00
C ALA A 28 8.29 3.52 -6.51
N GLU A 29 8.44 3.36 -5.19
CA GLU A 29 9.64 2.75 -4.59
C GLU A 29 9.74 1.23 -4.84
N MET A 30 8.61 0.53 -5.06
CA MET A 30 8.61 -0.92 -5.27
C MET A 30 9.44 -1.37 -6.49
N PRO A 31 9.24 -0.81 -7.71
CA PRO A 31 10.08 -1.12 -8.86
C PRO A 31 11.44 -0.42 -8.82
N ASN A 32 11.53 0.77 -8.21
CA ASN A 32 12.78 1.53 -8.10
C ASN A 32 12.75 2.52 -6.92
N PRO A 33 13.52 2.26 -5.84
CA PRO A 33 13.58 3.12 -4.65
C PRO A 33 14.07 4.56 -4.90
N ALA A 34 14.62 4.85 -6.08
CA ALA A 34 15.04 6.20 -6.45
C ALA A 34 13.95 7.03 -7.14
N LEU A 35 12.75 6.47 -7.36
CA LEU A 35 11.62 7.20 -7.93
C LEU A 35 10.88 7.97 -6.83
N GLU A 36 10.75 9.29 -7.01
CA GLU A 36 10.00 10.16 -6.09
C GLU A 36 8.47 10.06 -6.26
N GLY A 37 8.00 9.39 -7.31
CA GLY A 37 6.57 9.23 -7.58
C GLY A 37 6.29 8.67 -8.97
N ILE A 38 5.04 8.30 -9.20
CA ILE A 38 4.53 7.79 -10.47
C ILE A 38 3.16 8.39 -10.78
N GLU A 39 2.83 8.50 -12.07
CA GLU A 39 1.52 8.98 -12.50
C GLU A 39 0.42 7.96 -12.15
N PRO A 40 -0.84 8.40 -11.96
CA PRO A 40 -1.92 7.51 -11.51
C PRO A 40 -2.15 6.28 -12.39
N GLU A 41 -1.97 6.42 -13.71
CA GLU A 41 -2.12 5.30 -14.67
C GLU A 41 -1.06 4.23 -14.40
N THR A 42 0.20 4.64 -14.21
CA THR A 42 1.31 3.76 -13.85
C THR A 42 1.17 3.22 -12.44
N ALA A 43 0.59 3.97 -11.49
CA ALA A 43 0.35 3.50 -10.13
C ALA A 43 -0.53 2.25 -10.10
N VAL A 44 -1.58 2.21 -10.93
CA VAL A 44 -2.45 1.03 -11.03
C VAL A 44 -1.70 -0.16 -11.64
N GLU A 45 -0.89 0.07 -12.67
CA GLU A 45 -0.08 -0.99 -13.28
C GLU A 45 0.93 -1.59 -12.28
N VAL A 46 1.65 -0.73 -11.55
CA VAL A 46 2.59 -1.15 -10.50
C VAL A 46 1.86 -1.87 -9.37
N PHE A 47 0.70 -1.38 -8.96
CA PHE A 47 -0.12 -2.09 -7.95
C PHE A 47 -0.45 -3.51 -8.40
N ILE A 48 -0.87 -3.70 -9.65
CA ILE A 48 -1.19 -5.02 -10.20
C ILE A 48 0.06 -5.90 -10.29
N GLU A 49 1.19 -5.34 -10.73
CA GLU A 49 2.46 -6.07 -10.85
C GLU A 49 2.98 -6.55 -9.48
N PHE A 50 2.82 -5.74 -8.44
CA PHE A 50 3.33 -6.00 -7.09
C PHE A 50 2.24 -6.41 -6.08
N GLU A 51 1.04 -6.78 -6.53
CA GLU A 51 -0.14 -7.02 -5.68
C GLU A 51 0.17 -8.00 -4.53
N SER A 52 0.89 -9.08 -4.82
CA SER A 52 1.26 -10.09 -3.82
C SER A 52 2.20 -9.55 -2.75
N ASP A 53 3.16 -8.71 -3.12
CA ASP A 53 4.10 -8.08 -2.18
C ASP A 53 3.39 -7.00 -1.35
N ILE A 54 2.52 -6.21 -1.97
CA ILE A 54 1.68 -5.21 -1.29
C ILE A 54 0.79 -5.89 -0.24
N HIS A 55 0.14 -7.00 -0.59
CA HIS A 55 -0.68 -7.78 0.36
C HIS A 55 0.15 -8.34 1.52
N ARG A 56 1.39 -8.76 1.26
CA ARG A 56 2.31 -9.23 2.30
C ARG A 56 2.70 -8.09 3.26
N VAL A 57 3.00 -6.91 2.73
CA VAL A 57 3.26 -5.70 3.53
C VAL A 57 2.02 -5.34 4.36
N ALA A 58 0.85 -5.29 3.74
CA ALA A 58 -0.42 -4.98 4.40
C ALA A 58 -0.70 -5.93 5.58
N GLN A 59 -0.47 -7.24 5.40
CA GLN A 59 -0.63 -8.23 6.47
C GLN A 59 0.34 -7.98 7.63
N SER A 60 1.61 -7.67 7.33
CA SER A 60 2.61 -7.35 8.35
C SER A 60 2.26 -6.07 9.11
N GLU A 61 1.84 -5.01 8.41
CA GLU A 61 1.50 -3.73 9.02
C GLU A 61 0.21 -3.79 9.83
N PHE A 62 -0.78 -4.58 9.39
CA PHE A 62 -1.98 -4.80 10.19
C PHE A 62 -1.66 -5.35 11.58
N VAL A 63 -0.73 -6.31 11.68
CA VAL A 63 -0.30 -6.88 12.97
C VAL A 63 0.33 -5.82 13.87
N LYS A 64 1.05 -4.85 13.29
CA LYS A 64 1.66 -3.75 14.06
C LYS A 64 0.64 -2.71 14.50
N ARG A 65 -0.47 -2.57 13.77
CA ARG A 65 -1.49 -1.53 13.93
C ARG A 65 -2.84 -2.08 14.40
N ILE A 66 -2.83 -3.22 15.11
CA ILE A 66 -4.05 -3.82 15.66
C ILE A 66 -4.75 -2.80 16.58
N GLY A 67 -5.95 -2.38 16.17
CA GLY A 67 -6.77 -1.39 16.88
C GLY A 67 -6.96 -0.07 16.12
N ASP A 68 -6.20 0.17 15.04
CA ASP A 68 -6.41 1.33 14.18
C ASP A 68 -7.71 1.18 13.36
N GLU A 69 -8.39 2.31 13.13
CA GLU A 69 -9.61 2.34 12.31
C GLU A 69 -9.24 2.28 10.82
N PRO A 70 -9.81 1.34 10.04
CA PRO A 70 -9.57 1.29 8.61
C PRO A 70 -10.19 2.50 7.87
N PRO A 71 -9.65 2.91 6.70
CA PRO A 71 -8.59 2.22 5.97
C PRO A 71 -7.18 2.52 6.51
N ILE A 72 -6.34 1.49 6.57
CA ILE A 72 -4.96 1.62 7.03
C ILE A 72 -4.09 2.15 5.88
N LEU A 73 -3.37 3.25 6.11
CA LEU A 73 -2.51 3.87 5.11
C LEU A 73 -1.10 3.25 5.09
N LEU A 74 -0.69 2.71 3.95
CA LEU A 74 0.65 2.23 3.66
C LEU A 74 1.44 3.29 2.89
N THR A 75 2.65 3.56 3.37
CA THR A 75 3.56 4.60 2.88
C THR A 75 4.93 4.00 2.51
N THR A 76 5.84 4.82 1.99
CA THR A 76 7.23 4.43 1.68
C THR A 76 7.92 3.75 2.87
N SER A 77 7.62 4.21 4.09
CA SER A 77 8.17 3.63 5.33
C SER A 77 7.72 2.19 5.60
N ASP A 78 6.61 1.75 4.99
CA ASP A 78 6.05 0.42 5.17
C ASP A 78 6.54 -0.56 4.10
N VAL A 79 6.88 -0.06 2.91
CA VAL A 79 7.38 -0.86 1.78
C VAL A 79 8.90 -0.96 1.73
N ALA A 80 9.63 -0.01 2.33
CA ALA A 80 11.08 -0.03 2.41
C ALA A 80 11.57 -1.20 3.28
N LEU A 81 12.25 -2.17 2.65
CA LEU A 81 12.92 -3.32 3.30
C LEU A 81 14.34 -2.98 3.78
#